data_AF-A0A9E3DRD8-F1
#
_entry.id   AF-A0A9E3DRD8-F1
#
_cell.length_a   1.000
_cell.length_b   1.000
_cell.length_c   1.000
_cell.angle_alpha   90.00
_cell.angle_beta   90.00
_cell.angle_gamma   90.00
#
_symmetry.space_group_name_H-M   'P 1'
#
loop_
_entity.id
_entity.type
_entity.pdbx_description
1 polymer ?
#
loop_
_entity_poly.entity_id
_entity_poly.type
_entity_poly.pdbx_seq_one_letter_code
_entity_poly.pdbx_strand_id
1 'polypeptide(L)'
;MPTGKILIALTSHARLGTTGRTTGFYVSEAAHPWQVFTEAGYTVDLVSVRGGEPPRDGEDRTDPVQSEFLGDLRMAAQLAATRSPAGVDAADYDAILFAGGHGAMWDFPDCAPLATLARSIYERGGVVGAVCHGPAGLVNVVLSDGSPLVDGRAVAAFTNDEEQAVGLTDVVPFALQTRLTELGARHRTAPNFQAKIVRDGRLVTGQNPASAAGVAAGMLTALAGTPRAVTESYFAAEDGRDLDAILDHFAEDARFTAPDGQVLTGRGQIGEFYAANAVGLPTLRVDLTGEIGAGDRAALEWRAEGRTPEGEAVRMHGTNVVAVADARFTEFRAYWCPTTAA
;
A
#
# COMPACT_ATOMS: atom_id res chain seq x y z
N MET A 1 -6.94 10.34 -11.35
CA MET A 1 -6.72 10.29 -9.89
C MET A 1 -6.77 8.84 -9.48
N PRO A 2 -5.82 8.32 -8.68
CA PRO A 2 -5.91 6.96 -8.18
C PRO A 2 -7.24 6.78 -7.45
N THR A 3 -7.97 5.70 -7.71
CA THR A 3 -9.27 5.41 -7.08
C THR A 3 -9.15 4.38 -5.95
N GLY A 4 -7.94 4.23 -5.41
CA GLY A 4 -7.59 3.20 -4.44
C GLY A 4 -8.04 3.48 -3.02
N LYS A 5 -7.98 2.45 -2.17
CA LYS A 5 -8.32 2.52 -0.75
C LYS A 5 -7.16 2.08 0.14
N ILE A 6 -6.96 2.81 1.23
CA ILE A 6 -5.95 2.53 2.25
C ILE A 6 -6.63 2.31 3.60
N LEU A 7 -6.22 1.27 4.31
CA LEU A 7 -6.72 0.94 5.64
C LEU A 7 -5.72 1.42 6.70
N ILE A 8 -6.15 2.21 7.69
CA ILE A 8 -5.33 2.53 8.86
C ILE A 8 -5.82 1.70 10.05
N ALA A 9 -4.93 0.88 10.60
CA ALA A 9 -5.16 0.05 11.77
C ALA A 9 -4.77 0.77 13.06
N LEU A 10 -5.69 0.75 14.03
CA LEU A 10 -5.60 1.45 15.31
C LEU A 10 -5.69 0.45 16.48
N THR A 11 -4.94 0.69 17.55
CA THR A 11 -5.10 -0.10 18.78
C THR A 11 -6.46 0.18 19.41
N SER A 12 -7.00 -0.83 20.09
CA SER A 12 -8.14 -0.65 20.99
C SER A 12 -7.69 -0.61 22.45
N HIS A 13 -6.40 -0.76 22.77
CA HIS A 13 -5.89 -0.84 24.13
C HIS A 13 -5.72 0.53 24.78
N ALA A 14 -6.36 0.75 25.94
CA ALA A 14 -6.47 2.07 26.57
C ALA A 14 -5.61 2.27 27.84
N ARG A 15 -4.93 1.23 28.34
CA ARG A 15 -4.20 1.25 29.61
C ARG A 15 -2.72 1.02 29.39
N LEU A 16 -1.87 1.82 30.03
CA LEU A 16 -0.43 1.66 29.92
C LEU A 16 0.05 0.64 30.97
N GLY A 17 -0.14 -0.64 30.66
CA GLY A 17 0.18 -1.76 31.57
C GLY A 17 -0.51 -1.62 32.93
N THR A 18 0.27 -1.78 34.01
CA THR A 18 -0.20 -1.64 35.39
C THR A 18 0.09 -0.27 36.01
N THR A 19 0.50 0.73 35.20
CA THR A 19 0.93 2.05 35.71
C THR A 19 -0.22 2.92 36.21
N GLY A 20 -1.46 2.58 35.88
CA GLY A 20 -2.64 3.42 36.12
C GLY A 20 -2.81 4.56 35.11
N ARG A 21 -1.85 4.76 34.18
CA ARG A 21 -1.96 5.75 33.10
C ARG A 21 -2.75 5.18 31.92
N THR A 22 -3.34 6.06 31.12
CA THR A 22 -3.98 5.71 29.85
C THR A 22 -2.99 5.73 28.69
N THR A 23 -3.35 5.08 27.60
CA THR A 23 -2.69 5.16 26.29
C THR A 23 -3.72 4.89 25.19
N GLY A 24 -3.27 4.76 23.95
CA GLY A 24 -4.10 4.53 22.77
C GLY A 24 -3.27 4.55 21.50
N PHE A 25 -3.92 4.79 20.36
CA PHE A 25 -3.19 5.08 19.14
C PHE A 25 -2.68 6.53 19.19
N TYR A 26 -1.47 6.76 18.69
CA TYR A 26 -0.90 8.11 18.66
C TYR A 26 -1.56 8.92 17.53
N VAL A 27 -2.26 10.01 17.84
CA VAL A 27 -3.16 10.68 16.88
C VAL A 27 -2.42 11.16 15.62
N SER A 28 -1.22 11.74 15.74
CA SER A 28 -0.45 12.18 14.57
C SER A 28 -0.03 11.05 13.65
N GLU A 29 0.13 9.82 14.17
CA GLU A 29 0.49 8.64 13.40
C GLU A 29 -0.68 8.07 12.58
N ALA A 30 -1.90 8.54 12.82
CA ALA A 30 -3.05 8.31 11.94
C ALA A 30 -3.35 9.55 11.08
N ALA A 31 -3.32 10.74 11.69
CA ALA A 31 -3.70 12.00 11.04
C ALA A 31 -2.74 12.42 9.92
N HIS A 32 -1.42 12.39 10.16
CA HIS A 32 -0.45 12.82 9.14
C HIS A 32 -0.45 11.86 7.94
N PRO A 33 -0.49 10.53 8.12
CA PRO A 33 -0.67 9.62 6.99
C PRO A 33 -2.00 9.79 6.27
N TRP A 34 -3.10 10.00 7.00
CA TRP A 34 -4.41 10.27 6.41
C TRP A 34 -4.35 11.45 5.43
N GLN A 35 -3.77 12.58 5.84
CA GLN A 35 -3.62 13.75 4.96
C GLN A 35 -2.82 13.42 3.70
N VAL A 36 -1.66 12.77 3.84
CA VAL A 36 -0.81 12.40 2.70
C VAL A 36 -1.56 11.49 1.72
N PHE A 37 -2.34 10.53 2.23
CA PHE A 37 -3.13 9.62 1.39
C PHE A 37 -4.30 10.32 0.69
N THR A 38 -5.04 11.17 1.40
CA THR A 38 -6.20 11.88 0.82
C THR A 38 -5.79 12.93 -0.19
N GLU A 39 -4.69 13.65 0.03
CA GLU A 39 -4.12 14.58 -0.94
C GLU A 39 -3.66 13.86 -2.22
N ALA A 40 -3.22 12.61 -2.11
CA ALA A 40 -2.88 11.75 -3.25
C ALA A 40 -4.11 11.11 -3.93
N GLY A 41 -5.33 11.41 -3.45
CA GLY A 41 -6.59 10.94 -4.03
C GLY A 41 -7.10 9.60 -3.49
N TYR A 42 -6.41 8.99 -2.51
CA TYR A 42 -6.85 7.73 -1.93
C TYR A 42 -7.99 7.93 -0.93
N THR A 43 -8.89 6.95 -0.91
CA THR A 43 -9.88 6.84 0.15
C THR A 43 -9.28 6.15 1.37
N VAL A 44 -9.44 6.74 2.56
CA VAL A 44 -8.94 6.15 3.82
C VAL A 44 -10.08 5.60 4.66
N ASP A 45 -9.95 4.36 5.11
CA ASP A 45 -10.81 3.75 6.12
C ASP A 45 -10.01 3.41 7.38
N LEU A 46 -10.70 3.40 8.53
CA LEU A 46 -10.14 3.05 9.83
C LEU A 46 -10.65 1.69 10.30
N VAL A 47 -9.78 0.92 10.92
CA VAL A 47 -10.10 -0.33 11.64
C VAL A 47 -9.42 -0.30 13.00
N SER A 48 -10.07 -0.84 14.03
CA SER A 48 -9.39 -1.07 15.31
C SER A 48 -9.57 -2.50 15.78
N VAL A 49 -8.63 -3.00 16.57
CA VAL A 49 -8.55 -4.42 16.98
C VAL A 49 -9.91 -4.98 17.46
N ARG A 50 -10.62 -4.23 18.30
CA ARG A 50 -11.93 -4.62 18.84
C ARG A 50 -13.12 -3.98 18.13
N GLY A 51 -12.90 -3.07 17.17
CA GLY A 51 -13.92 -2.18 16.66
C GLY A 51 -14.42 -1.19 17.72
N GLY A 52 -15.43 -0.38 17.38
CA GLY A 52 -15.95 0.68 18.24
C GLY A 52 -15.04 1.90 18.28
N GLU A 53 -15.08 2.67 19.37
CA GLU A 53 -14.24 3.86 19.54
C GLU A 53 -12.83 3.48 20.04
N PRO A 54 -11.77 3.67 19.23
CA PRO A 54 -10.41 3.40 19.67
C PRO A 54 -9.91 4.51 20.61
N PRO A 55 -9.18 4.16 21.69
CA PRO A 55 -8.61 5.13 22.62
C PRO A 55 -7.51 5.94 21.92
N ARG A 56 -7.44 7.24 22.24
CA ARG A 56 -6.51 8.19 21.63
C ARG A 56 -5.38 8.53 22.60
N ASP A 57 -4.20 8.75 22.06
CA ASP A 57 -3.03 9.26 22.78
C ASP A 57 -2.32 10.33 21.94
N GLY A 58 -1.58 11.22 22.60
CA GLY A 58 -0.81 12.26 21.91
C GLY A 58 -1.63 13.27 21.10
N GLU A 59 -2.91 13.48 21.44
CA GLU A 59 -3.76 14.46 20.78
C GLU A 59 -3.23 15.88 21.00
N ASP A 60 -2.92 16.58 19.91
CA ASP A 60 -2.52 17.98 19.91
C ASP A 60 -3.42 18.80 18.98
N ARG A 61 -4.27 19.65 19.55
CA ARG A 61 -5.20 20.51 18.78
C ARG A 61 -4.53 21.71 18.11
N THR A 62 -3.27 21.99 18.46
CA THR A 62 -2.48 23.05 17.79
C THR A 62 -1.82 22.54 16.51
N ASP A 63 -1.71 21.23 16.35
CA ASP A 63 -1.34 20.60 15.08
C ASP A 63 -2.53 20.70 14.10
N PRO A 64 -2.40 21.46 13.00
CA PRO A 64 -3.49 21.68 12.06
C PRO A 64 -3.98 20.38 11.41
N VAL A 65 -3.08 19.41 11.18
CA VAL A 65 -3.43 18.14 10.52
C VAL A 65 -4.23 17.26 11.46
N GLN A 66 -3.88 17.21 12.74
CA GLN A 66 -4.68 16.50 13.74
C GLN A 66 -6.04 17.16 13.94
N SER A 67 -6.09 18.49 13.98
CA SER A 67 -7.35 19.22 14.08
C SER A 67 -8.26 18.95 12.88
N GLU A 68 -7.71 18.91 11.66
CA GLU A 68 -8.45 18.58 10.45
C GLU A 68 -8.93 17.13 10.46
N PHE A 69 -8.05 16.16 10.74
CA PHE A 69 -8.40 14.74 10.82
C PHE A 69 -9.52 14.47 11.82
N LEU A 70 -9.45 15.07 13.01
CA LEU A 70 -10.46 14.88 14.06
C LEU A 70 -11.74 15.68 13.82
N GLY A 71 -11.68 16.72 12.99
CA GLY A 71 -12.82 17.56 12.60
C GLY A 71 -13.52 17.09 11.32
N ASP A 72 -12.85 16.30 10.48
CA ASP A 72 -13.41 15.71 9.28
C ASP A 72 -14.58 14.79 9.63
N LEU A 73 -15.74 15.03 9.01
CA LEU A 73 -16.98 14.32 9.35
C LEU A 73 -16.88 12.81 9.08
N ARG A 74 -16.15 12.41 8.04
CA ARG A 74 -15.99 10.99 7.70
C ARG A 74 -15.06 10.31 8.70
N MET A 75 -13.94 10.93 9.06
CA MET A 75 -13.01 10.39 10.04
C MET A 75 -13.61 10.36 11.44
N ALA A 76 -14.31 11.43 11.86
CA ALA A 76 -15.00 11.47 13.14
C ALA A 76 -16.07 10.38 13.26
N ALA A 77 -16.85 10.14 12.20
CA ALA A 77 -17.83 9.05 12.17
C ALA A 77 -17.16 7.66 12.25
N GLN A 78 -16.06 7.46 11.53
CA GLN A 78 -15.30 6.21 11.59
C GLN A 78 -14.66 6.01 12.98
N LEU A 79 -14.08 7.04 13.59
CA LEU A 79 -13.49 6.97 14.93
C LEU A 79 -14.54 6.68 16.01
N ALA A 80 -15.78 7.16 15.86
CA ALA A 80 -16.85 6.85 16.81
C ALA A 80 -17.28 5.37 16.78
N ALA A 81 -17.08 4.68 15.65
CA ALA A 81 -17.52 3.30 15.45
C ALA A 81 -16.68 2.57 14.39
N THR A 82 -15.40 2.33 14.68
CA THR A 82 -14.52 1.60 13.76
C THR A 82 -15.02 0.16 13.58
N ARG A 83 -14.80 -0.39 12.39
CA ARG A 83 -14.97 -1.85 12.18
C ARG A 83 -13.88 -2.60 12.94
N SER A 84 -14.17 -3.86 13.27
CA SER A 84 -13.13 -4.80 13.69
C SER A 84 -12.50 -5.47 12.46
N PRO A 85 -11.26 -6.00 12.54
CA PRO A 85 -10.57 -6.53 11.37
C PRO A 85 -11.26 -7.76 10.76
N ALA A 86 -12.04 -8.50 11.55
CA ALA A 86 -12.82 -9.65 11.07
C ALA A 86 -13.96 -9.28 10.11
N GLY A 87 -14.42 -8.02 10.13
CA GLY A 87 -15.49 -7.52 9.26
C GLY A 87 -15.00 -6.72 8.05
N VAL A 88 -13.71 -6.83 7.72
CA VAL A 88 -13.06 -6.11 6.63
C VAL A 88 -12.65 -7.11 5.56
N ASP A 89 -13.02 -6.85 4.31
CA ASP A 89 -12.46 -7.58 3.17
C ASP A 89 -11.12 -6.96 2.80
N ALA A 90 -10.07 -7.78 2.82
CA ALA A 90 -8.74 -7.34 2.41
C ALA A 90 -8.72 -6.90 0.95
N ALA A 91 -9.55 -7.49 0.08
CA ALA A 91 -9.57 -7.21 -1.37
C ALA A 91 -9.98 -5.77 -1.71
N ASP A 92 -10.65 -5.07 -0.78
CA ASP A 92 -11.03 -3.68 -0.94
C ASP A 92 -9.86 -2.69 -0.82
N TYR A 93 -8.67 -3.15 -0.38
CA TYR A 93 -7.56 -2.27 0.00
C TYR A 93 -6.28 -2.57 -0.76
N ASP A 94 -5.67 -1.50 -1.26
CA ASP A 94 -4.35 -1.52 -1.89
C ASP A 94 -3.23 -1.50 -0.86
N ALA A 95 -3.50 -0.95 0.33
CA ALA A 95 -2.53 -0.87 1.40
C ALA A 95 -3.16 -0.89 2.80
N ILE A 96 -2.35 -1.28 3.78
CA ILE A 96 -2.65 -1.15 5.20
C ILE A 96 -1.50 -0.43 5.91
N LEU A 97 -1.83 0.51 6.80
CA LEU A 97 -0.90 1.20 7.70
C LEU A 97 -1.24 0.86 9.15
N PHE A 98 -0.26 0.39 9.92
CA PHE A 98 -0.37 0.25 11.37
C PHE A 98 0.11 1.54 12.04
N ALA A 99 -0.84 2.33 12.57
CA ALA A 99 -0.50 3.45 13.45
C ALA A 99 -0.03 2.92 14.80
N GLY A 100 0.98 3.53 15.39
CA GLY A 100 1.51 3.15 16.69
C GLY A 100 0.79 3.86 17.83
N GLY A 101 1.56 4.33 18.80
CA GLY A 101 1.11 4.56 20.18
C GLY A 101 1.27 3.30 21.02
N HIS A 102 1.63 3.47 22.30
CA HIS A 102 2.01 2.37 23.18
C HIS A 102 0.94 1.29 23.29
N GLY A 103 -0.36 1.64 23.19
CA GLY A 103 -1.46 0.67 23.24
C GLY A 103 -1.30 -0.49 22.25
N ALA A 104 -0.71 -0.24 21.07
CA ALA A 104 -0.45 -1.25 20.04
C ALA A 104 0.32 -2.46 20.58
N MET A 105 1.22 -2.27 21.54
CA MET A 105 2.04 -3.33 22.11
C MET A 105 1.23 -4.45 22.79
N TRP A 106 0.00 -4.17 23.23
CA TRP A 106 -0.83 -5.13 23.96
C TRP A 106 -1.85 -5.88 23.11
N ASP A 107 -2.23 -5.35 21.94
CA ASP A 107 -3.33 -5.94 21.17
C ASP A 107 -3.05 -6.12 19.68
N PHE A 108 -2.02 -5.49 19.12
CA PHE A 108 -1.61 -5.74 17.74
C PHE A 108 -0.99 -7.12 17.53
N PRO A 109 0.00 -7.58 18.33
CA PRO A 109 0.68 -8.85 18.07
C PRO A 109 -0.27 -10.05 18.05
N ASP A 110 -1.25 -10.07 18.96
CA ASP A 110 -2.12 -11.23 19.15
C ASP A 110 -3.44 -11.15 18.35
N CYS A 111 -3.63 -10.11 17.52
CA CYS A 111 -4.80 -9.97 16.68
C CYS A 111 -4.66 -10.75 15.36
N ALA A 112 -4.99 -12.05 15.38
CA ALA A 112 -4.93 -12.91 14.20
C ALA A 112 -5.73 -12.39 12.98
N PRO A 113 -6.94 -11.80 13.13
CA PRO A 113 -7.64 -11.18 12.00
C PRO A 113 -6.86 -10.02 11.36
N LEU A 114 -6.21 -9.18 12.17
CA LEU A 114 -5.41 -8.06 11.67
C LEU A 114 -4.14 -8.54 10.95
N ALA A 115 -3.46 -9.56 11.50
CA ALA A 115 -2.34 -10.20 10.83
C ALA A 115 -2.74 -10.82 9.49
N THR A 116 -3.93 -11.42 9.43
CA THR A 116 -4.49 -12.01 8.20
C THR A 116 -4.79 -10.95 7.14
N LEU A 117 -5.35 -9.79 7.54
CA LEU A 117 -5.55 -8.66 6.62
C LEU A 117 -4.24 -8.20 6.01
N ALA A 118 -3.23 -7.94 6.85
CA ALA A 118 -1.93 -7.47 6.38
C ALA A 118 -1.25 -8.47 5.45
N ARG A 119 -1.24 -9.76 5.81
CA ARG A 119 -0.75 -10.82 4.94
C ARG A 119 -1.48 -10.83 3.59
N SER A 120 -2.80 -10.81 3.61
CA SER A 120 -3.61 -10.93 2.40
C SER A 120 -3.43 -9.73 1.46
N ILE A 121 -3.34 -8.52 2.01
CA ILE A 121 -3.02 -7.30 1.24
C ILE A 121 -1.61 -7.43 0.64
N TYR A 122 -0.62 -7.83 1.46
CA TYR A 122 0.75 -7.96 1.01
C TYR A 122 0.94 -9.05 -0.06
N GLU A 123 0.34 -10.23 0.09
CA GLU A 123 0.56 -11.32 -0.88
C GLU A 123 -0.08 -11.05 -2.23
N ARG A 124 -1.16 -10.25 -2.27
CA ARG A 124 -1.81 -9.81 -3.53
C ARG A 124 -1.15 -8.61 -4.20
N GLY A 125 0.02 -8.16 -3.75
CA GLY A 125 0.72 -7.03 -4.38
C GLY A 125 0.54 -5.67 -3.69
N GLY A 126 -0.27 -5.59 -2.62
CA GLY A 126 -0.50 -4.35 -1.86
C GLY A 126 0.65 -3.93 -0.93
N VAL A 127 0.55 -2.76 -0.31
CA VAL A 127 1.63 -2.19 0.53
C VAL A 127 1.32 -2.31 2.01
N VAL A 128 2.32 -2.65 2.82
CA VAL A 128 2.21 -2.67 4.29
C VAL A 128 3.07 -1.56 4.88
N GLY A 129 2.44 -0.69 5.65
CA GLY A 129 3.03 0.42 6.39
C GLY A 129 2.99 0.18 7.90
N ALA A 130 3.98 0.64 8.66
CA ALA A 130 3.88 0.70 10.12
C ALA A 130 4.79 1.78 10.72
N VAL A 131 4.37 2.47 11.78
CA VAL A 131 5.18 3.53 12.41
C VAL A 131 5.20 3.41 13.93
N CYS A 132 6.32 3.78 14.57
CA CYS A 132 6.48 3.80 16.02
C CYS A 132 6.31 2.41 16.65
N HIS A 133 5.27 2.19 17.46
CA HIS A 133 4.88 0.88 17.97
C HIS A 133 3.96 0.10 17.03
N GLY A 134 3.47 0.70 15.94
CA GLY A 134 2.69 0.04 14.89
C GLY A 134 3.32 -1.25 14.35
N PRO A 135 4.66 -1.35 14.20
CA PRO A 135 5.34 -2.61 13.85
C PRO A 135 5.08 -3.79 14.80
N ALA A 136 4.53 -3.57 16.00
CA ALA A 136 4.01 -4.65 16.85
C ALA A 136 2.96 -5.51 16.11
N GLY A 137 2.20 -4.91 15.19
CA GLY A 137 1.25 -5.63 14.33
C GLY A 137 1.89 -6.51 13.27
N LEU A 138 3.20 -6.41 13.06
CA LEU A 138 3.95 -7.24 12.12
C LEU A 138 4.54 -8.49 12.78
N VAL A 139 4.58 -8.56 14.13
CA VAL A 139 5.23 -9.62 14.91
C VAL A 139 4.72 -11.01 14.53
N ASN A 140 3.42 -11.14 14.26
CA ASN A 140 2.77 -12.41 13.91
C ASN A 140 2.20 -12.43 12.48
N VAL A 141 2.68 -11.55 11.60
CA VAL A 141 2.36 -11.64 10.16
C VAL A 141 3.28 -12.67 9.52
N VAL A 142 2.75 -13.89 9.37
CA VAL A 142 3.44 -15.02 8.73
C VAL A 142 2.89 -15.23 7.33
N LEU A 143 3.76 -15.19 6.32
CA LEU A 143 3.41 -15.39 4.91
C LEU A 143 3.00 -16.84 4.63
N SER A 144 2.40 -17.08 3.46
CA SER A 144 1.92 -18.40 3.04
C SER A 144 3.04 -19.42 2.86
N ASP A 145 4.29 -18.97 2.70
CA ASP A 145 5.49 -19.84 2.70
C ASP A 145 5.98 -20.21 4.11
N GLY A 146 5.35 -19.68 5.17
CA GLY A 146 5.69 -19.92 6.57
C GLY A 146 6.73 -18.96 7.15
N SER A 147 7.29 -18.04 6.35
CA SER A 147 8.26 -17.05 6.83
C SER A 147 7.56 -15.84 7.50
N PRO A 148 8.15 -15.23 8.54
CA PRO A 148 7.72 -13.92 9.01
C PRO A 148 7.87 -12.86 7.90
N LEU A 149 6.89 -11.96 7.74
CA LEU A 149 6.95 -10.88 6.75
C LEU A 149 8.22 -10.01 6.90
N VAL A 150 8.72 -9.87 8.13
CA VAL A 150 9.89 -9.06 8.46
C VAL A 150 11.23 -9.80 8.31
N ASP A 151 11.22 -11.10 8.04
CA ASP A 151 12.45 -11.91 7.96
C ASP A 151 13.35 -11.42 6.82
N GLY A 152 14.62 -11.14 7.15
CA GLY A 152 15.60 -10.58 6.24
C GLY A 152 15.31 -9.15 5.75
N ARG A 153 14.21 -8.51 6.16
CA ARG A 153 13.82 -7.16 5.69
C ARG A 153 14.48 -6.06 6.51
N ALA A 154 14.80 -4.94 5.87
CA ALA A 154 15.15 -3.72 6.59
C ALA A 154 13.88 -3.06 7.15
N VAL A 155 13.89 -2.72 8.44
CA VAL A 155 12.74 -2.06 9.11
C VAL A 155 13.20 -0.94 10.03
N ALA A 156 12.30 -0.02 10.35
CA ALA A 156 12.39 0.92 11.46
C ALA A 156 11.17 0.78 12.36
N ALA A 157 11.38 0.87 13.67
CA ALA A 157 10.35 0.84 14.70
C ALA A 157 10.85 1.65 15.90
N PHE A 158 9.97 1.91 16.87
CA PHE A 158 10.36 2.58 18.10
C PHE A 158 11.50 1.80 18.77
N THR A 159 12.60 2.51 19.01
CA THR A 159 13.85 1.87 19.45
C THR A 159 13.81 1.54 20.93
N ASN A 160 14.62 0.55 21.32
CA ASN A 160 14.83 0.27 22.74
C ASN A 160 15.39 1.51 23.49
N ASP A 161 16.23 2.30 22.82
CA ASP A 161 16.81 3.53 23.37
C ASP A 161 15.76 4.62 23.57
N GLU A 162 14.79 4.76 22.64
CA GLU A 162 13.65 5.66 22.80
C GLU A 162 12.71 5.17 23.92
N GLU A 163 12.46 3.86 24.00
CA GLU A 163 11.64 3.25 25.07
C GLU A 163 12.25 3.50 26.47
N GLN A 164 13.57 3.37 26.56
CA GLN A 164 14.32 3.71 27.78
C GLN A 164 14.23 5.20 28.08
N ALA A 165 14.38 6.06 27.08
CA ALA A 165 14.32 7.51 27.25
C ALA A 165 12.95 8.00 27.75
N VAL A 166 11.86 7.32 27.37
CA VAL A 166 10.51 7.62 27.89
C VAL A 166 10.17 6.86 29.19
N GLY A 167 11.09 6.03 29.69
CA GLY A 167 10.97 5.34 30.97
C GLY A 167 9.94 4.21 31.00
N LEU A 168 9.69 3.54 29.87
CA LEU A 168 8.64 2.53 29.73
C LEU A 168 9.16 1.12 29.39
N THR A 169 10.48 0.92 29.41
CA THR A 169 11.13 -0.38 29.12
C THR A 169 10.55 -1.54 29.94
N ASP A 170 10.34 -1.34 31.24
CA ASP A 170 9.79 -2.38 32.14
C ASP A 170 8.25 -2.39 32.19
N VAL A 171 7.59 -1.54 31.40
CA VAL A 171 6.13 -1.43 31.33
C VAL A 171 5.57 -2.14 30.10
N VAL A 172 6.23 -2.01 28.96
CA VAL A 172 5.81 -2.67 27.72
C VAL A 172 5.94 -4.20 27.85
N PRO A 173 5.05 -4.98 27.20
CA PRO A 173 5.04 -6.44 27.35
C PRO A 173 6.27 -7.12 26.73
N PHE A 174 6.96 -6.46 25.80
CA PHE A 174 8.22 -6.89 25.21
C PHE A 174 8.94 -5.70 24.57
N ALA A 175 10.25 -5.84 24.34
CA ALA A 175 11.04 -4.84 23.62
C ALA A 175 10.83 -4.99 22.10
N LEU A 176 10.16 -4.02 21.46
CA LEU A 176 9.73 -4.11 20.05
C LEU A 176 10.89 -4.32 19.08
N GLN A 177 11.92 -3.48 19.15
CA GLN A 177 13.11 -3.59 18.30
C GLN A 177 13.79 -4.96 18.44
N THR A 178 13.93 -5.45 19.68
CA THR A 178 14.52 -6.77 19.96
C THR A 178 13.67 -7.86 19.31
N ARG A 179 12.35 -7.84 19.52
CA ARG A 179 11.45 -8.85 19.00
C ARG A 179 11.45 -8.91 17.47
N LEU A 180 11.47 -7.77 16.79
CA LEU A 180 11.57 -7.74 15.33
C LEU A 180 12.91 -8.29 14.84
N THR A 181 14.01 -8.00 15.56
CA THR A 181 15.34 -8.52 15.23
C THR A 181 15.41 -10.05 15.39
N GLU A 182 14.78 -10.60 16.43
CA GLU A 182 14.66 -12.06 16.63
C GLU A 182 13.88 -12.76 15.50
N LEU A 183 12.95 -12.05 14.86
CA LEU A 183 12.21 -12.51 13.68
C LEU A 183 12.99 -12.35 12.36
N GLY A 184 14.26 -11.95 12.42
CA GLY A 184 15.14 -11.81 11.26
C GLY A 184 15.20 -10.40 10.66
N ALA A 185 14.48 -9.43 11.23
CA ALA A 185 14.47 -8.06 10.71
C ALA A 185 15.80 -7.33 10.95
N ARG A 186 16.25 -6.56 9.97
CA ARG A 186 17.44 -5.70 10.05
C ARG A 186 17.02 -4.28 10.45
N HIS A 187 16.98 -4.03 11.75
CA HIS A 187 16.56 -2.73 12.28
C HIS A 187 17.52 -1.61 11.85
N ARG A 188 16.98 -0.51 11.30
CA ARG A 188 17.73 0.70 10.92
C ARG A 188 17.24 1.87 11.75
N THR A 189 18.14 2.48 12.50
CA THR A 189 17.81 3.55 13.43
C THR A 189 18.31 4.92 12.93
N ALA A 190 17.66 5.97 13.42
CA ALA A 190 18.22 7.31 13.56
C ALA A 190 18.36 7.64 15.06
N PRO A 191 19.04 8.75 15.43
CA PRO A 191 19.04 9.23 16.80
C PRO A 191 17.62 9.37 17.36
N ASN A 192 17.46 9.23 18.67
CA ASN A 192 16.15 9.26 19.33
C ASN A 192 15.30 10.44 18.88
N PHE A 193 14.03 10.15 18.60
CA PHE A 193 12.99 11.10 18.21
C PHE A 193 13.23 11.81 16.87
N GLN A 194 14.28 11.45 16.13
CA GLN A 194 14.48 11.92 14.75
C GLN A 194 13.72 11.04 13.76
N ALA A 195 13.25 11.65 12.67
CA ALA A 195 12.55 10.92 11.63
C ALA A 195 13.47 9.86 10.97
N LYS A 196 12.96 8.63 10.86
CA LYS A 196 13.60 7.54 10.15
C LYS A 196 12.55 6.71 9.45
N ILE A 197 12.63 6.69 8.13
CA ILE A 197 11.77 5.91 7.25
C ILE A 197 12.64 4.84 6.57
N VAL A 198 12.14 3.62 6.51
CA VAL A 198 12.76 2.51 5.82
C VAL A 198 11.74 1.90 4.86
N ARG A 199 12.10 1.88 3.58
CA ARG A 199 11.34 1.19 2.53
C ARG A 199 12.16 -0.01 2.05
N ASP A 200 11.61 -1.20 2.21
CA ASP A 200 12.14 -2.46 1.67
C ASP A 200 11.05 -3.08 0.78
N GLY A 201 11.11 -2.75 -0.51
CA GLY A 201 10.06 -3.10 -1.48
C GLY A 201 8.70 -2.49 -1.12
N ARG A 202 7.74 -3.36 -0.79
CA ARG A 202 6.34 -3.03 -0.42
C ARG A 202 6.10 -2.99 1.10
N LEU A 203 7.16 -3.13 1.90
CA LEU A 203 7.11 -2.91 3.34
C LEU A 203 7.76 -1.56 3.66
N VAL A 204 6.99 -0.65 4.26
CA VAL A 204 7.45 0.70 4.62
C VAL A 204 7.26 0.91 6.11
N THR A 205 8.34 1.23 6.83
CA THR A 205 8.29 1.32 8.29
C THR A 205 8.97 2.58 8.81
N GLY A 206 8.51 3.09 9.94
CA GLY A 206 8.95 4.36 10.53
C GLY A 206 9.25 4.24 12.02
N GLN A 207 10.29 4.93 12.48
CA GLN A 207 10.79 4.78 13.86
C GLN A 207 9.86 5.36 14.93
N ASN A 208 9.24 6.50 14.70
CA ASN A 208 8.56 7.30 15.74
C ASN A 208 7.54 8.28 15.10
N PRO A 209 6.78 9.08 15.88
CA PRO A 209 5.76 9.97 15.32
C PRO A 209 6.29 10.93 14.24
N ALA A 210 7.53 11.41 14.36
CA ALA A 210 8.15 12.29 13.35
C ALA A 210 8.33 11.62 11.97
N SER A 211 8.19 10.30 11.90
CA SER A 211 8.32 9.51 10.68
C SER A 211 6.98 9.27 9.97
N ALA A 212 5.84 9.59 10.58
CA ALA A 212 4.51 9.18 10.12
C ALA A 212 4.18 9.65 8.70
N ALA A 213 4.31 10.96 8.42
CA ALA A 213 4.09 11.50 7.07
C ALA A 213 5.05 10.88 6.03
N GLY A 214 6.31 10.65 6.41
CA GLY A 214 7.31 10.04 5.54
C GLY A 214 7.01 8.56 5.23
N VAL A 215 6.44 7.81 6.18
CA VAL A 215 5.97 6.44 5.95
C VAL A 215 4.85 6.46 4.91
N ALA A 216 3.87 7.34 5.05
CA ALA A 216 2.77 7.48 4.09
C ALA A 216 3.28 7.80 2.68
N ALA A 217 4.18 8.78 2.55
CA ALA A 217 4.81 9.11 1.26
C ALA A 217 5.60 7.93 0.67
N GLY A 218 6.32 7.18 1.52
CA GLY A 218 7.02 5.96 1.12
C GLY A 218 6.06 4.87 0.63
N MET A 219 4.90 4.72 1.27
CA MET A 219 3.85 3.78 0.86
C MET A 219 3.25 4.17 -0.49
N LEU A 220 2.96 5.45 -0.73
CA LEU A 220 2.50 5.94 -2.03
C LEU A 220 3.51 5.64 -3.14
N THR A 221 4.80 5.83 -2.85
CA THR A 221 5.87 5.50 -3.80
C THR A 221 5.95 3.98 -4.07
N ALA A 222 5.65 3.14 -3.07
CA ALA A 222 5.57 1.70 -3.26
C ALA A 222 4.34 1.27 -4.06
N LEU A 223 3.18 1.91 -3.83
CA LEU A 223 1.94 1.66 -4.55
C LEU A 223 2.08 1.99 -6.03
N ALA A 224 2.73 3.09 -6.37
CA ALA A 224 2.98 3.50 -7.76
C ALA A 224 3.82 2.49 -8.56
N GLY A 225 4.59 1.61 -7.89
CA GLY A 225 5.40 0.59 -8.53
C GLY A 225 4.74 -0.79 -8.65
N THR A 226 3.48 -0.94 -8.26
CA THR A 226 2.76 -2.22 -8.35
C THR A 226 2.35 -2.54 -9.80
N PRO A 227 2.20 -3.84 -10.17
CA PRO A 227 1.73 -4.22 -11.51
C PRO A 227 0.45 -3.49 -11.94
N ARG A 228 -0.54 -3.37 -11.05
CA ARG A 228 -1.75 -2.59 -11.27
C ARG A 228 -1.45 -1.13 -11.56
N ALA A 229 -0.75 -0.43 -10.69
CA ALA A 229 -0.51 1.00 -10.85
C ALA A 229 0.26 1.33 -12.14
N VAL A 230 1.28 0.53 -12.46
CA VAL A 230 2.03 0.68 -13.72
C VAL A 230 1.12 0.43 -14.92
N THR A 231 0.21 -0.54 -14.84
CA THR A 231 -0.75 -0.86 -15.91
C THR A 231 -1.82 0.21 -16.08
N GLU A 232 -2.38 0.76 -15.00
CA GLU A 232 -3.34 1.86 -15.07
C GLU A 232 -2.72 3.12 -15.67
N SER A 233 -1.49 3.45 -15.27
CA SER A 233 -0.74 4.57 -15.83
C SER A 233 -0.42 4.35 -17.31
N TYR A 234 -0.01 3.13 -17.68
CA TYR A 234 0.22 2.76 -19.07
C TYR A 234 -1.06 2.87 -19.91
N PHE A 235 -2.20 2.40 -19.41
CA PHE A 235 -3.49 2.53 -20.13
C PHE A 235 -3.94 3.98 -20.26
N ALA A 236 -3.65 4.85 -19.29
CA ALA A 236 -3.88 6.28 -19.43
C ALA A 236 -3.01 6.89 -20.55
N ALA A 237 -1.76 6.43 -20.70
CA ALA A 237 -0.90 6.83 -21.81
C ALA A 237 -1.41 6.30 -23.17
N GLU A 238 -1.95 5.07 -23.20
CA GLU A 238 -2.60 4.51 -24.39
C GLU A 238 -3.87 5.28 -24.81
N ASP A 239 -4.73 5.64 -23.86
CA ASP A 239 -5.92 6.48 -24.10
C ASP A 239 -5.53 7.86 -24.63
N GLY A 240 -4.47 8.45 -24.06
CA GLY A 240 -3.89 9.72 -24.49
C GLY A 240 -3.10 9.66 -25.81
N ARG A 241 -2.83 8.46 -26.34
CA ARG A 241 -2.00 8.21 -27.55
C ARG A 241 -0.61 8.83 -27.47
N ASP A 242 -0.05 8.87 -26.28
CA ASP A 242 1.26 9.42 -26.01
C ASP A 242 2.32 8.31 -26.11
N LEU A 243 2.96 8.20 -27.29
CA LEU A 243 3.95 7.16 -27.54
C LEU A 243 5.13 7.24 -26.59
N ASP A 244 5.61 8.43 -26.28
CA ASP A 244 6.75 8.61 -25.38
C ASP A 244 6.37 8.17 -23.96
N ALA A 245 5.18 8.58 -23.48
CA ALA A 245 4.68 8.13 -22.20
C ALA A 245 4.45 6.61 -22.16
N ILE A 246 3.91 5.99 -23.22
CA ILE A 246 3.78 4.53 -23.32
C ILE A 246 5.15 3.86 -23.15
N LEU A 247 6.16 4.31 -23.91
CA LEU A 247 7.50 3.72 -23.89
C LEU A 247 8.21 3.92 -22.55
N ASP A 248 7.88 4.97 -21.80
CA ASP A 248 8.44 5.20 -20.47
C ASP A 248 8.02 4.17 -19.42
N HIS A 249 6.90 3.47 -19.65
CA HIS A 249 6.45 2.35 -18.82
C HIS A 249 7.25 1.07 -19.08
N PHE A 250 8.06 0.97 -20.13
CA PHE A 250 8.86 -0.23 -20.41
C PHE A 250 10.31 -0.04 -19.94
N ALA A 251 10.90 -1.07 -19.33
CA ALA A 251 12.35 -1.11 -19.10
C ALA A 251 13.13 -1.07 -20.43
N GLU A 252 14.41 -0.68 -20.40
CA GLU A 252 15.23 -0.59 -21.62
C GLU A 252 15.33 -1.92 -22.36
N ASP A 253 15.35 -3.03 -21.62
CA ASP A 253 15.44 -4.42 -22.07
C ASP A 253 14.11 -5.18 -21.99
N ALA A 254 12.99 -4.47 -21.81
CA ALA A 254 11.68 -5.09 -21.63
C ALA A 254 11.31 -6.05 -22.76
N ARG A 255 10.64 -7.15 -22.40
CA ARG A 255 10.10 -8.12 -23.35
C ARG A 255 8.59 -7.95 -23.49
N PHE A 256 8.14 -7.54 -24.67
CA PHE A 256 6.71 -7.45 -25.00
C PHE A 256 6.31 -8.62 -25.91
N THR A 257 5.22 -9.30 -25.61
CA THR A 257 4.60 -10.29 -26.50
C THR A 257 3.24 -9.79 -26.94
N ALA A 258 3.12 -9.52 -28.23
CA ALA A 258 1.90 -9.06 -28.86
C ALA A 258 0.83 -10.18 -28.91
N PRO A 259 -0.45 -9.83 -29.16
CA PRO A 259 -1.55 -10.80 -29.20
C PRO A 259 -1.40 -11.89 -30.27
N ASP A 260 -0.69 -11.61 -31.35
CA ASP A 260 -0.38 -12.55 -32.44
C ASP A 260 0.81 -13.48 -32.12
N GLY A 261 1.42 -13.32 -30.94
CA GLY A 261 2.58 -14.07 -30.50
C GLY A 261 3.94 -13.48 -30.90
N GLN A 262 3.96 -12.34 -31.62
CA GLN A 262 5.21 -11.64 -31.92
C GLN A 262 5.90 -11.21 -30.62
N VAL A 263 7.20 -11.49 -30.51
CA VAL A 263 8.02 -11.09 -29.36
C VAL A 263 8.89 -9.91 -29.77
N LEU A 264 8.77 -8.81 -29.03
CA LEU A 264 9.54 -7.58 -29.17
C LEU A 264 10.43 -7.42 -27.94
N THR A 265 11.64 -6.92 -28.14
CA THR A 265 12.63 -6.70 -27.08
C THR A 265 13.17 -5.28 -27.13
N GLY A 266 13.10 -4.61 -25.98
CA GLY A 266 13.53 -3.25 -25.76
C GLY A 266 12.60 -2.19 -26.37
N ARG A 267 12.77 -0.95 -25.88
CA ARG A 267 11.89 0.18 -26.23
C ARG A 267 11.82 0.48 -27.73
N GLY A 268 12.90 0.22 -28.48
CA GLY A 268 12.94 0.47 -29.93
C GLY A 268 11.92 -0.37 -30.70
N GLN A 269 11.97 -1.70 -30.54
CA GLN A 269 11.04 -2.61 -31.23
C GLN A 269 9.59 -2.42 -30.77
N ILE A 270 9.41 -2.16 -29.47
CA ILE A 270 8.08 -1.85 -28.90
C ILE A 270 7.54 -0.56 -29.49
N GLY A 271 8.37 0.48 -29.65
CA GLY A 271 7.98 1.75 -30.25
C GLY A 271 7.57 1.63 -31.72
N GLU A 272 8.32 0.86 -32.51
CA GLU A 272 7.97 0.57 -33.91
C GLU A 272 6.60 -0.13 -34.01
N PHE A 273 6.32 -1.08 -33.11
CA PHE A 273 5.03 -1.76 -33.04
C PHE A 273 3.89 -0.77 -32.72
N TYR A 274 4.03 0.09 -31.71
CA TYR A 274 3.00 1.08 -31.39
C TYR A 274 2.81 2.10 -32.52
N ALA A 275 3.89 2.59 -33.13
CA ALA A 275 3.81 3.52 -34.26
C ALA A 275 3.06 2.91 -35.45
N ALA A 276 3.26 1.61 -35.73
CA ALA A 276 2.55 0.90 -36.80
C ALA A 276 1.07 0.64 -36.48
N ASN A 277 0.72 0.43 -35.21
CA ASN A 277 -0.64 0.11 -34.76
C ASN A 277 -1.45 1.32 -34.27
N ALA A 278 -0.83 2.50 -34.18
CA ALA A 278 -1.46 3.77 -33.78
C ALA A 278 -2.50 4.31 -34.77
N VAL A 279 -2.92 3.54 -35.78
CA VAL A 279 -3.83 3.98 -36.84
C VAL A 279 -5.26 3.43 -36.67
N GLY A 280 -5.47 2.37 -35.87
CA GLY A 280 -6.73 1.60 -35.92
C GLY A 280 -7.91 2.07 -35.05
N LEU A 281 -7.67 2.76 -33.92
CA LEU A 281 -8.70 3.10 -32.94
C LEU A 281 -8.47 4.52 -32.38
N PRO A 282 -9.12 5.56 -32.93
CA PRO A 282 -8.95 6.97 -32.53
C PRO A 282 -9.46 7.31 -31.12
N THR A 283 -10.41 6.54 -30.59
CA THR A 283 -10.84 6.64 -29.19
C THR A 283 -10.78 5.24 -28.60
N LEU A 284 -9.97 5.02 -27.56
CA LEU A 284 -9.90 3.74 -26.86
C LEU A 284 -9.71 3.99 -25.36
N ARG A 285 -10.78 3.81 -24.61
CA ARG A 285 -10.72 3.83 -23.15
C ARG A 285 -10.59 2.41 -22.64
N VAL A 286 -9.62 2.16 -21.77
CA VAL A 286 -9.40 0.86 -21.14
C VAL A 286 -9.64 0.96 -19.63
N ASP A 287 -10.46 0.07 -19.09
CA ASP A 287 -10.71 -0.06 -17.67
C ASP A 287 -10.25 -1.45 -17.19
N LEU A 288 -9.49 -1.48 -16.08
CA LEU A 288 -9.15 -2.73 -15.40
C LEU A 288 -10.38 -3.28 -14.68
N THR A 289 -10.63 -4.57 -14.87
CA THR A 289 -11.80 -5.28 -14.31
C THR A 289 -11.44 -6.35 -13.29
N GLY A 290 -10.19 -6.81 -13.29
CA GLY A 290 -9.73 -7.87 -12.39
C GLY A 290 -8.21 -7.93 -12.33
N GLU A 291 -7.68 -8.51 -11.27
CA GLU A 291 -6.26 -8.76 -11.09
C GLU A 291 -6.03 -10.02 -10.28
N ILE A 292 -5.09 -10.84 -10.73
CA ILE A 292 -4.54 -11.95 -9.98
C ILE A 292 -3.02 -11.79 -10.04
N GLY A 293 -2.40 -11.50 -8.90
CA GLY A 293 -0.97 -11.22 -8.84
C GLY A 293 -0.30 -11.70 -7.56
N ALA A 294 1.02 -11.81 -7.63
CA ALA A 294 1.89 -12.13 -6.52
C ALA A 294 3.20 -11.36 -6.68
N GLY A 295 3.49 -10.46 -5.73
CA GLY A 295 4.72 -9.68 -5.75
C GLY A 295 4.78 -8.69 -6.92
N ASP A 296 5.73 -8.91 -7.83
CA ASP A 296 6.05 -8.07 -8.98
C ASP A 296 5.40 -8.55 -10.29
N ARG A 297 4.58 -9.61 -10.22
CA ARG A 297 3.90 -10.21 -11.37
C ARG A 297 2.40 -10.20 -11.17
N ALA A 298 1.65 -9.89 -12.23
CA ALA A 298 0.20 -9.96 -12.23
C ALA A 298 -0.38 -10.31 -13.61
N ALA A 299 -1.52 -10.99 -13.58
CA ALA A 299 -2.46 -11.06 -14.70
C ALA A 299 -3.57 -10.03 -14.45
N LEU A 300 -3.71 -9.07 -15.35
CA LEU A 300 -4.68 -7.98 -15.26
C LEU A 300 -5.74 -8.15 -16.33
N GLU A 301 -6.98 -8.34 -15.91
CA GLU A 301 -8.15 -8.41 -16.80
C GLU A 301 -8.65 -7.00 -17.08
N TRP A 302 -8.93 -6.72 -18.35
CA TRP A 302 -9.36 -5.39 -18.77
C TRP A 302 -10.47 -5.46 -19.81
N ARG A 303 -11.23 -4.37 -19.88
CA ARG A 303 -12.20 -4.10 -20.94
C ARG A 303 -11.85 -2.78 -21.59
N ALA A 304 -12.03 -2.72 -22.89
CA ALA A 304 -11.83 -1.50 -23.64
C ALA A 304 -13.07 -1.17 -24.47
N GLU A 305 -13.41 0.11 -24.51
CA GLU A 305 -14.48 0.65 -25.34
C GLU A 305 -13.91 1.78 -26.20
N GLY A 306 -14.32 1.80 -27.47
CA GLY A 306 -13.77 2.74 -28.42
C GLY A 306 -14.60 2.89 -29.68
N ARG A 307 -14.03 3.61 -30.65
CA ARG A 307 -14.60 3.79 -31.98
C ARG A 307 -13.53 3.67 -33.05
N THR A 308 -13.90 3.11 -34.20
CA THR A 308 -13.05 3.14 -35.40
C THR A 308 -13.01 4.54 -36.02
N PRO A 309 -12.10 4.83 -36.97
CA PRO A 309 -12.13 6.07 -37.76
C PRO A 309 -13.48 6.33 -38.47
N GLU A 310 -14.20 5.27 -38.83
CA GLU A 310 -15.52 5.31 -39.46
C GLU A 310 -16.66 5.53 -38.44
N GLY A 311 -16.34 5.58 -37.14
CA GLY A 311 -17.28 5.86 -36.06
C GLY A 311 -17.99 4.62 -35.49
N GLU A 312 -17.64 3.42 -35.93
CA GLU A 312 -18.24 2.17 -35.42
C GLU A 312 -17.79 1.88 -33.99
N ALA A 313 -18.72 1.46 -33.13
CA ALA A 313 -18.41 1.15 -31.74
C ALA A 313 -17.61 -0.16 -31.65
N VAL A 314 -16.49 -0.11 -30.94
CA VAL A 314 -15.63 -1.26 -30.69
C VAL A 314 -15.63 -1.57 -29.21
N ARG A 315 -15.84 -2.85 -28.86
CA ARG A 315 -15.65 -3.36 -27.51
C ARG A 315 -14.64 -4.48 -27.58
N MET A 316 -13.69 -4.46 -26.65
CA MET A 316 -12.66 -5.48 -26.52
C MET A 316 -12.52 -5.84 -25.05
N HIS A 317 -12.05 -7.05 -24.81
CA HIS A 317 -11.60 -7.44 -23.49
C HIS A 317 -10.38 -8.32 -23.64
N GLY A 318 -9.61 -8.42 -22.57
CA GLY A 318 -8.38 -9.19 -22.61
C GLY A 318 -7.75 -9.32 -21.25
N THR A 319 -6.57 -9.92 -21.28
CA THR A 319 -5.73 -10.08 -20.10
C THR A 319 -4.30 -9.73 -20.48
N ASN A 320 -3.66 -8.92 -19.66
CA ASN A 320 -2.22 -8.68 -19.77
C ASN A 320 -1.52 -9.43 -18.64
N VAL A 321 -0.52 -10.25 -18.96
CA VAL A 321 0.36 -10.84 -17.97
C VAL A 321 1.65 -10.04 -17.95
N VAL A 322 1.94 -9.40 -16.82
CA VAL A 322 3.04 -8.44 -16.69
C VAL A 322 3.97 -8.82 -15.54
N ALA A 323 5.23 -8.43 -15.68
CA ALA A 323 6.19 -8.34 -14.60
C ALA A 323 6.71 -6.90 -14.54
N VAL A 324 6.87 -6.34 -13.35
CA VAL A 324 7.35 -4.97 -13.15
C VAL A 324 8.59 -4.90 -12.28
N ALA A 325 9.51 -4.01 -12.62
CA ALA A 325 10.63 -3.63 -11.77
C ALA A 325 10.83 -2.12 -11.90
N ASP A 326 11.14 -1.44 -10.79
CA ASP A 326 11.38 0.01 -10.77
C ASP A 326 10.27 0.82 -11.46
N ALA A 327 9.02 0.44 -11.20
CA ALA A 327 7.80 1.02 -11.79
C ALA A 327 7.73 0.93 -13.33
N ARG A 328 8.39 -0.05 -13.93
CA ARG A 328 8.37 -0.32 -15.38
C ARG A 328 8.14 -1.79 -15.68
N PHE A 329 7.49 -2.09 -16.79
CA PHE A 329 7.37 -3.44 -17.31
C PHE A 329 8.73 -4.00 -17.72
N THR A 330 9.09 -5.15 -17.16
CA THR A 330 10.20 -5.99 -17.62
C THR A 330 9.69 -7.09 -18.54
N GLU A 331 8.48 -7.60 -18.28
CA GLU A 331 7.73 -8.50 -19.15
C GLU A 331 6.32 -7.96 -19.35
N PHE A 332 5.82 -8.01 -20.57
CA PHE A 332 4.43 -7.69 -20.90
C PHE A 332 3.94 -8.69 -21.94
N ARG A 333 2.82 -9.36 -21.69
CA ARG A 333 2.19 -10.26 -22.65
C ARG A 333 0.72 -9.92 -22.78
N ALA A 334 0.34 -9.49 -23.98
CA ALA A 334 -1.03 -9.14 -24.32
C ALA A 334 -1.80 -10.37 -24.78
N TYR A 335 -2.99 -10.59 -24.23
CA TYR A 335 -3.99 -11.52 -24.75
C TYR A 335 -5.27 -10.75 -25.03
N TRP A 336 -5.70 -10.71 -26.29
CA TRP A 336 -6.90 -10.00 -26.71
C TRP A 336 -7.98 -11.00 -27.09
N CYS A 337 -9.18 -10.80 -26.59
CA CYS A 337 -10.38 -11.48 -27.07
C CYS A 337 -11.19 -10.46 -27.86
N PRO A 338 -11.04 -10.41 -29.19
CA PRO A 338 -11.81 -9.51 -30.02
C PRO A 338 -13.29 -9.92 -29.96
N THR A 339 -14.13 -9.10 -29.36
CA THR A 339 -15.58 -9.21 -29.52
C THR A 339 -15.96 -8.57 -30.85
N THR A 340 -16.30 -9.38 -31.85
CA THR A 340 -17.04 -8.89 -33.02
C THR A 340 -18.39 -8.38 -32.54
N ALA A 341 -18.71 -7.12 -32.82
CA ALA A 341 -20.06 -6.60 -32.63
C ALA A 341 -21.04 -7.51 -33.39
N ALA A 342 -22.06 -8.01 -32.68
CA ALA A 342 -23.26 -8.57 -33.30
C ALA A 342 -24.29 -7.45 -33.48
#